data_AF-A0A7C5CW53-F1
#
_entry.id   AF-A0A7C5CW53-F1
#
_cell.length_a   1.000
_cell.length_b   1.000
_cell.length_c   1.000
_cell.angle_alpha   90.00
_cell.angle_beta   90.00
_cell.angle_gamma   90.00
#
_symmetry.space_group_name_H-M   'P 1'
#
loop_
_entity.id
_entity.type
_entity.pdbx_description
1 polymer ?
#
loop_
_entity_poly.entity_id
_entity_poly.type
_entity_poly.pdbx_seq_one_letter_code
_entity_poly.pdbx_strand_id
1 'polypeptide(L)'
;MDKSGEKSRALMALAVVIFLTAAGFFVMYSATEDVEGSKSDKDSRGYYYMDSLDPSPKTTYNWVNVAGSGSSTNLFISGSAGHGTIDLTWDFPYYGIDYTRIHVAARGYLCFNSWYLSTGYSSGIPQSLIPNPMIAVMWGYGFG
;
A
#
# COMPACT_ATOMS: atom_id res chain seq x y z
N MET A 1 -10.05 -16.58 -68.43
CA MET A 1 -10.04 -16.45 -66.95
C MET A 1 -9.33 -15.17 -66.60
N ASP A 2 -10.06 -14.21 -66.04
CA ASP A 2 -9.56 -12.89 -65.70
C ASP A 2 -8.67 -12.93 -64.45
N LYS A 3 -7.35 -12.95 -64.66
CA LYS A 3 -6.33 -12.94 -63.61
C LYS A 3 -6.24 -11.58 -62.89
N SER A 4 -6.84 -10.52 -63.43
CA SER A 4 -6.85 -9.18 -62.84
C SER A 4 -7.78 -9.14 -61.62
N GLY A 5 -9.00 -9.67 -61.77
CA GLY A 5 -9.96 -9.78 -60.68
C GLY A 5 -9.46 -10.66 -59.52
N GLU A 6 -8.72 -11.73 -59.84
CA GLU A 6 -8.14 -12.64 -58.85
C GLU A 6 -7.03 -11.96 -58.03
N LYS A 7 -6.16 -11.18 -58.68
CA LYS A 7 -5.13 -10.36 -58.01
C LYS A 7 -5.74 -9.27 -57.12
N SER A 8 -6.80 -8.60 -57.58
CA SER A 8 -7.51 -7.57 -56.79
C SER A 8 -8.14 -8.16 -55.52
N ARG A 9 -8.76 -9.34 -55.62
CA ARG A 9 -9.29 -10.08 -54.46
C ARG A 9 -8.18 -10.54 -53.52
N ALA A 10 -7.05 -11.00 -54.05
CA ALA A 10 -5.89 -11.38 -53.26
C ALA A 10 -5.27 -10.18 -52.52
N LEU A 11 -5.19 -9.00 -53.15
CA LEU A 11 -4.73 -7.76 -52.50
C LEU A 11 -5.68 -7.31 -51.39
N MET A 12 -7.01 -7.36 -51.62
CA MET A 12 -7.98 -7.03 -50.57
C MET A 12 -7.90 -8.02 -49.40
N ALA A 13 -7.79 -9.31 -49.67
CA ALA A 13 -7.62 -10.32 -48.64
C ALA A 13 -6.33 -10.07 -47.82
N LEU A 14 -5.23 -9.74 -48.49
CA LEU A 14 -3.96 -9.41 -47.83
C LEU A 14 -4.08 -8.15 -46.97
N ALA A 15 -4.72 -7.10 -47.47
CA ALA A 15 -4.94 -5.85 -46.73
C ALA A 15 -5.80 -6.08 -45.48
N VAL A 16 -6.85 -6.90 -45.59
CA VAL A 16 -7.69 -7.28 -44.45
C VAL A 16 -6.90 -8.09 -43.42
N VAL A 17 -6.07 -9.05 -43.86
CA VAL A 17 -5.23 -9.84 -42.94
C VAL A 17 -4.20 -8.97 -42.23
N ILE A 18 -3.57 -8.02 -42.93
CA ILE A 18 -2.63 -7.07 -42.31
C ILE A 18 -3.36 -6.18 -41.31
N PHE A 19 -4.54 -5.65 -41.67
CA PHE A 19 -5.31 -4.79 -40.79
C PHE A 19 -5.77 -5.53 -39.52
N LEU A 20 -6.26 -6.77 -39.67
CA LEU A 20 -6.70 -7.60 -38.55
C LEU A 20 -5.53 -8.04 -37.64
N THR A 21 -4.37 -8.36 -38.21
CA THR A 21 -3.19 -8.70 -37.42
C THR A 21 -2.61 -7.49 -36.70
N ALA A 22 -2.56 -6.32 -37.34
CA ALA A 22 -2.15 -5.06 -36.70
C ALA A 22 -3.12 -4.62 -35.61
N ALA A 23 -4.44 -4.72 -35.84
CA ALA A 23 -5.45 -4.44 -34.82
C ALA A 23 -5.36 -5.41 -33.64
N GLY A 24 -5.12 -6.70 -33.90
CA GLY A 24 -4.89 -7.70 -32.85
C GLY A 24 -3.64 -7.38 -32.01
N PHE A 25 -2.54 -6.98 -32.65
CA PHE A 25 -1.34 -6.52 -31.94
C PHE A 25 -1.58 -5.27 -31.11
N PHE A 26 -2.33 -4.30 -31.62
CA PHE A 26 -2.66 -3.07 -30.90
C PHE A 26 -3.53 -3.34 -29.67
N VAL A 27 -4.55 -4.20 -29.80
CA VAL A 27 -5.40 -4.63 -28.69
C VAL A 27 -4.60 -5.37 -27.63
N MET A 28 -3.75 -6.32 -28.04
CA MET A 28 -2.89 -7.08 -27.11
C MET A 28 -1.84 -6.19 -26.43
N TYR A 29 -1.28 -5.21 -27.13
CA TYR A 29 -0.36 -4.22 -26.56
C TYR A 29 -1.06 -3.31 -25.55
N SER A 30 -2.32 -2.92 -25.80
CA SER A 30 -3.11 -2.11 -24.87
C SER A 30 -3.67 -2.91 -23.68
N ALA A 31 -3.65 -4.24 -23.74
CA ALA A 31 -4.17 -5.14 -22.71
C ALA A 31 -3.10 -5.60 -21.71
N THR A 32 -1.88 -5.05 -21.77
CA THR A 32 -0.94 -5.19 -20.67
C THR A 32 -1.49 -4.38 -19.50
N GLU A 33 -2.06 -5.03 -18.50
CA GLU A 33 -2.33 -4.38 -17.22
C GLU A 33 -0.97 -3.98 -16.66
N ASP A 34 -0.72 -2.68 -16.55
CA ASP A 34 0.38 -2.18 -15.75
C ASP A 34 0.13 -2.69 -14.33
N VAL A 35 0.99 -3.57 -13.82
CA VAL A 35 0.97 -4.03 -12.43
C VAL A 35 1.47 -2.87 -11.55
N GLU A 36 0.82 -1.71 -11.61
CA GLU A 36 1.20 -0.53 -10.86
C GLU A 36 1.03 -0.82 -9.36
N GLY A 37 2.01 -0.46 -8.53
CA GLY A 37 1.87 -0.56 -7.07
C GLY A 37 0.57 0.08 -6.57
N SER A 38 -0.16 -0.59 -5.69
CA SER A 38 -1.45 -0.15 -5.19
C SER A 38 -1.32 1.15 -4.41
N LYS A 39 -2.19 2.11 -4.68
CA LYS A 39 -2.29 3.38 -3.93
C LYS A 39 -3.74 3.78 -3.71
N SER A 40 -4.02 4.51 -2.63
CA SER A 40 -5.31 5.22 -2.50
C SER A 40 -5.24 6.62 -3.10
N ASP A 41 -6.43 7.21 -3.28
CA ASP A 41 -6.56 8.66 -3.35
C ASP A 41 -6.09 9.33 -2.05
N LYS A 42 -5.71 10.61 -2.17
CA LYS A 42 -5.44 11.45 -1.01
C LYS A 42 -6.72 11.80 -0.29
N ASP A 43 -6.71 11.64 1.02
CA ASP A 43 -7.79 12.11 1.87
C ASP A 43 -7.84 13.65 1.96
N SER A 44 -8.85 14.17 2.66
CA SER A 44 -9.04 15.62 2.90
C SER A 44 -7.85 16.32 3.59
N ARG A 45 -6.92 15.56 4.16
CA ARG A 45 -5.72 16.03 4.87
C ARG A 45 -4.44 15.75 4.08
N GLY A 46 -4.54 15.18 2.88
CA GLY A 46 -3.42 14.90 1.98
C GLY A 46 -2.73 13.55 2.20
N TYR A 47 -3.22 12.70 3.12
CA TYR A 47 -2.66 11.37 3.40
C TYR A 47 -3.23 10.33 2.44
N TYR A 48 -2.42 9.34 2.06
CA TYR A 48 -2.80 8.20 1.21
C TYR A 48 -1.91 7.00 1.55
N TYR A 49 -2.36 5.78 1.19
CA TYR A 49 -1.49 4.60 1.25
C TYR A 49 -0.86 4.33 -0.11
N MET A 50 0.31 3.69 -0.09
CA MET A 50 0.95 3.15 -1.27
C MET A 50 1.75 1.90 -0.90
N ASP A 51 1.63 0.83 -1.68
CA ASP A 51 2.46 -0.35 -1.48
C ASP A 51 3.88 -0.16 -2.04
N SER A 52 4.74 -1.16 -1.85
CA SER A 52 6.13 -1.17 -2.32
C SER A 52 6.37 -2.16 -3.47
N LEU A 53 5.31 -2.66 -4.10
CA LEU A 53 5.43 -3.64 -5.18
C LEU A 53 5.96 -2.98 -6.46
N ASP A 54 6.51 -3.80 -7.35
CA ASP A 54 6.89 -3.38 -8.69
C ASP A 54 5.77 -3.69 -9.69
N PRO A 55 5.68 -2.90 -10.78
CA PRO A 55 6.34 -1.61 -11.05
C PRO A 55 5.89 -0.42 -10.18
N SER A 56 6.59 0.72 -10.33
CA SER A 56 6.28 2.05 -9.77
C SER A 56 4.78 2.33 -9.68
N PRO A 57 4.28 3.06 -8.66
CA PRO A 57 5.00 3.97 -7.76
C PRO A 57 5.51 3.30 -6.50
N LYS A 58 6.62 3.82 -5.96
CA LYS A 58 7.25 3.37 -4.71
C LYS A 58 7.57 4.54 -3.79
N THR A 59 7.42 4.32 -2.49
CA THR A 59 7.81 5.32 -1.48
C THR A 59 9.31 5.26 -1.22
N THR A 60 10.02 6.38 -1.40
CA THR A 60 11.40 6.50 -0.94
C THR A 60 11.44 6.63 0.58
N TYR A 61 12.28 5.85 1.24
CA TYR A 61 12.48 5.90 2.69
C TYR A 61 13.95 6.14 3.03
N ASN A 62 14.21 6.71 4.20
CA ASN A 62 15.55 6.81 4.78
C ASN A 62 15.61 5.95 6.03
N TRP A 63 16.35 4.84 5.99
CA TRP A 63 16.52 3.99 7.15
C TRP A 63 17.41 4.67 8.19
N VAL A 64 16.83 4.97 9.35
CA VAL A 64 17.58 5.43 10.51
C VAL A 64 17.92 4.22 11.37
N ASN A 65 19.19 3.81 11.35
CA ASN A 65 19.66 2.77 12.25
C ASN A 65 19.90 3.38 13.64
N VAL A 66 19.17 2.89 14.63
CA VAL A 66 19.30 3.31 16.03
C VAL A 66 20.18 2.37 16.85
N ALA A 67 20.80 1.36 16.24
CA ALA A 67 21.77 0.49 16.91
C ALA A 67 22.97 1.31 17.40
N GLY A 68 23.16 1.34 18.73
CA GLY A 68 24.27 2.06 19.37
C GLY A 68 24.02 3.55 19.66
N SER A 69 22.97 4.15 19.12
CA SER A 69 22.59 5.56 19.38
C SER A 69 21.20 5.72 20.03
N GLY A 70 20.36 4.68 19.95
CA GLY A 70 19.04 4.64 20.54
C GLY A 70 19.08 4.50 22.07
N SER A 71 18.07 5.07 22.73
CA SER A 71 17.82 4.84 24.15
C SER A 71 16.74 3.77 24.33
N SER A 72 16.96 2.84 25.27
CA SER A 72 15.93 1.90 25.69
C SER A 72 14.76 2.67 26.29
N THR A 73 13.54 2.33 25.88
CA THR A 73 12.31 2.85 26.49
C THR A 73 12.04 2.24 27.87
N ASN A 74 12.77 1.17 28.23
CA ASN A 74 12.57 0.35 29.43
C ASN A 74 11.12 -0.14 29.61
N LEU A 75 10.36 -0.20 28.51
CA LEU A 75 9.02 -0.75 28.53
C LEU A 75 9.08 -2.26 28.75
N PHE A 76 8.41 -2.72 29.80
CA PHE A 76 8.14 -4.13 29.99
C PHE A 76 6.72 -4.44 29.50
N ILE A 77 6.64 -5.10 28.34
CA ILE A 77 5.37 -5.49 27.72
C ILE A 77 5.32 -7.01 27.69
N SER A 78 4.32 -7.60 28.36
CA SER A 78 4.13 -9.04 28.41
C SER A 78 2.69 -9.42 28.06
N GLY A 79 2.53 -10.62 27.49
CA GLY A 79 1.24 -11.12 27.05
C GLY A 79 0.70 -10.43 25.78
N SER A 80 -0.26 -11.08 25.14
CA SER A 80 -0.79 -10.64 23.84
C SER A 80 -1.63 -9.36 23.91
N ALA A 81 -2.10 -8.97 25.10
CA ALA A 81 -2.81 -7.72 25.36
C ALA A 81 -1.94 -6.67 26.08
N GLY A 82 -0.66 -6.99 26.30
CA GLY A 82 0.27 -6.08 26.96
C GLY A 82 0.49 -4.81 26.17
N HIS A 83 0.70 -3.71 26.89
CA HIS A 83 1.06 -2.44 26.29
C HIS A 83 1.91 -1.60 27.26
N GLY A 84 2.69 -0.69 26.70
CA GLY A 84 3.50 0.29 27.42
C GLY A 84 3.18 1.71 26.97
N THR A 85 3.37 2.69 27.84
CA THR A 85 3.12 4.11 27.53
C THR A 85 4.44 4.87 27.52
N ILE A 86 4.61 5.75 26.54
CA ILE A 86 5.76 6.64 26.42
C ILE A 86 5.23 8.07 26.29
N ASP A 87 5.68 8.93 27.19
CA ASP A 87 5.53 10.38 27.04
C ASP A 87 6.62 10.89 26.10
N LEU A 88 6.20 11.62 25.07
CA LEU A 88 7.09 12.25 24.10
C LEU A 88 7.57 13.59 24.65
N THR A 89 8.82 13.94 24.37
CA THR A 89 9.39 15.25 24.75
C THR A 89 9.15 16.32 23.67
N TRP A 90 8.33 16.00 22.66
CA TRP A 90 7.93 16.87 21.56
C TRP A 90 6.49 16.58 21.14
N ASP A 91 5.88 17.52 20.43
CA ASP A 91 4.56 17.34 19.82
C ASP A 91 4.68 16.50 18.55
N PHE A 92 3.94 15.39 18.49
CA PHE A 92 3.85 14.54 17.30
C PHE A 92 2.56 14.83 16.54
N PRO A 93 2.61 15.51 15.37
CA PRO A 93 1.41 15.80 14.59
C PRO A 93 0.93 14.56 13.84
N TYR A 94 -0.33 14.17 14.05
CA TYR A 94 -0.98 13.08 13.33
C TYR A 94 -2.44 13.43 13.02
N TYR A 95 -2.79 13.47 11.72
CA TYR A 95 -4.13 13.83 11.23
C TYR A 95 -4.67 15.19 11.73
N GLY A 96 -3.76 16.15 11.96
CA GLY A 96 -4.10 17.50 12.43
C GLY A 96 -4.32 17.61 13.94
N ILE A 97 -3.92 16.59 14.70
CA ILE A 97 -3.91 16.59 16.16
C ILE A 97 -2.47 16.37 16.62
N ASP A 98 -2.02 17.19 17.56
CA ASP A 98 -0.71 17.05 18.19
C ASP A 98 -0.80 16.13 19.41
N TYR A 99 0.05 15.11 19.43
CA TYR A 99 0.12 14.13 20.51
C TYR A 99 1.45 14.20 21.23
N THR A 100 1.40 14.19 22.55
CA THR A 100 2.58 14.16 23.44
C THR A 100 2.76 12.81 24.13
N ARG A 101 1.97 11.81 23.74
CA ARG A 101 1.97 10.47 24.34
C ARG A 101 1.64 9.42 23.30
N ILE A 102 2.32 8.28 23.39
CA ILE A 102 2.03 7.08 22.62
C ILE A 102 1.87 5.87 23.51
N HIS A 103 1.11 4.91 23.03
CA HIS A 103 0.93 3.60 23.66
C HIS A 103 1.38 2.53 22.69
N VAL A 104 2.41 1.78 23.08
CA VAL A 104 3.02 0.71 22.29
C VAL A 104 2.37 -0.61 22.68
N ALA A 105 1.74 -1.30 21.72
CA ALA A 105 1.10 -2.59 21.94
C ALA A 105 2.06 -3.75 21.67
N ALA A 106 1.92 -4.84 22.43
CA ALA A 106 2.62 -6.11 22.18
C ALA A 106 2.37 -6.68 20.76
N ARG A 107 1.29 -6.23 20.11
CA ARG A 107 0.80 -6.73 18.83
C ARG A 107 1.39 -6.00 17.61
N GLY A 108 2.48 -5.24 17.78
CA GLY A 108 3.23 -4.67 16.65
C GLY A 108 2.68 -3.34 16.10
N TYR A 109 1.84 -2.66 16.86
CA TYR A 109 1.34 -1.32 16.53
C TYR A 109 1.47 -0.39 17.75
N LEU A 110 1.36 0.90 17.48
CA LEU A 110 1.19 1.92 18.52
C LEU A 110 -0.06 2.75 18.24
N CYS A 111 -0.64 3.34 19.27
CA CYS A 111 -1.74 4.29 19.13
C CYS A 111 -1.53 5.50 20.05
N PHE A 112 -2.20 6.59 19.73
CA PHE A 112 -2.10 7.82 20.51
C PHE A 112 -3.18 7.93 21.59
N ASN A 113 -4.18 7.03 21.54
CA ASN A 113 -5.26 6.92 22.54
C ASN A 113 -5.15 5.57 23.28
N SER A 114 -5.03 5.59 24.61
CA SER A 114 -4.78 4.42 25.47
C SER A 114 -5.89 3.36 25.56
N TRP A 115 -7.11 3.68 25.16
CA TRP A 115 -8.31 2.99 25.66
C TRP A 115 -8.54 1.59 25.06
N TYR A 116 -7.85 1.21 23.99
CA TYR A 116 -8.21 0.04 23.19
C TYR A 116 -7.03 -0.73 22.57
N LEU A 117 -5.99 -1.00 23.35
CA LEU A 117 -4.81 -1.77 22.92
C LEU A 117 -5.03 -3.29 22.92
N SER A 118 -6.14 -3.76 23.49
CA SER A 118 -6.48 -5.19 23.63
C SER A 118 -7.31 -5.74 22.46
N THR A 119 -7.94 -4.88 21.66
CA THR A 119 -8.80 -5.26 20.54
C THR A 119 -7.98 -5.22 19.25
N GLY A 120 -7.25 -6.29 18.94
CA GLY A 120 -6.55 -6.39 17.66
C GLY A 120 -6.75 -7.77 17.04
N TYR A 121 -6.99 -7.77 15.72
CA TYR A 121 -7.10 -8.89 14.75
C TYR A 121 -8.52 -9.20 14.26
N SER A 122 -8.84 -8.72 13.05
CA SER A 122 -9.66 -9.45 12.05
C SER A 122 -9.97 -8.64 10.77
N SER A 123 -9.75 -7.32 10.74
CA SER A 123 -10.19 -6.47 9.63
C SER A 123 -9.03 -5.70 8.97
N GLY A 124 -9.15 -5.52 7.65
CA GLY A 124 -8.25 -4.66 6.88
C GLY A 124 -8.31 -3.20 7.34
N ILE A 125 -7.23 -2.48 7.12
CA ILE A 125 -7.16 -1.02 7.27
C ILE A 125 -7.25 -0.37 5.88
N PRO A 126 -7.85 0.82 5.72
CA PRO A 126 -8.41 1.68 6.76
C PRO A 126 -9.78 1.22 7.27
N GLN A 127 -10.09 1.49 8.53
CA GLN A 127 -11.38 1.16 9.12
C GLN A 127 -11.70 2.02 10.35
N SER A 128 -12.99 2.13 10.72
CA SER A 128 -13.45 2.99 11.82
C SER A 128 -13.37 2.33 13.21
N LEU A 129 -13.22 1.00 13.31
CA LEU A 129 -13.06 0.35 14.61
C LEU A 129 -11.68 0.64 15.20
N ILE A 130 -11.66 0.59 16.52
CA ILE A 130 -10.47 0.69 17.35
C ILE A 130 -9.45 -0.43 17.06
N PRO A 131 -8.15 -0.16 17.21
CA PRO A 131 -7.54 1.08 17.73
C PRO A 131 -7.43 2.18 16.67
N ASN A 132 -7.83 3.41 17.04
CA ASN A 132 -7.65 4.63 16.25
C ASN A 132 -7.36 5.81 17.20
N PRO A 133 -6.47 6.74 16.85
CA PRO A 133 -5.53 6.72 15.73
C PRO A 133 -4.31 5.83 16.01
N MET A 134 -3.79 5.14 14.99
CA MET A 134 -2.69 4.18 15.13
C MET A 134 -1.62 4.27 14.04
N ILE A 135 -0.41 3.81 14.39
CA ILE A 135 0.66 3.48 13.45
C ILE A 135 0.94 1.99 13.59
N ALA A 136 0.72 1.25 12.50
CA ALA A 136 0.68 -0.20 12.51
C ALA A 136 1.87 -0.79 11.76
N VAL A 137 3.06 -0.69 12.38
CA VAL A 137 4.36 -1.05 11.75
C VAL A 137 4.43 -2.55 11.41
N MET A 138 3.85 -3.39 12.26
CA MET A 138 3.77 -4.84 12.06
C MET A 138 2.30 -5.25 12.22
N TRP A 139 1.49 -4.84 11.24
CA TRP A 139 0.07 -5.16 11.16
C TRP A 139 -0.18 -6.40 10.30
N GLY A 140 -0.82 -7.41 10.89
CA GLY A 140 -1.29 -8.59 10.17
C GLY A 140 -0.55 -9.87 10.55
N TYR A 141 -1.32 -10.95 10.60
CA TYR A 141 -0.80 -12.30 10.40
C TYR A 141 -0.72 -12.49 8.89
N GLY A 142 0.44 -12.83 8.36
CA GLY A 142 0.50 -13.48 7.06
C GLY A 142 -0.16 -14.85 7.20
N PHE A 143 -1.48 -14.92 7.00
CA PHE A 143 -2.09 -16.18 6.60
C PHE A 143 -1.66 -16.39 5.15
N GLY A 144 -0.67 -17.26 4.97
CA GLY A 144 -0.57 -18.03 3.73
C GLY A 144 -1.76 -18.95 3.57
#